data_AF-A0A392S6Z4-F1
#
_entry.id   AF-A0A392S6Z4-F1
#
_cell.length_a   1.000
_cell.length_b   1.000
_cell.length_c   1.000
_cell.angle_alpha   90.00
_cell.angle_beta   90.00
_cell.angle_gamma   90.00
#
_symmetry.space_group_name_H-M   'P 1'
#
loop_
_entity.id
_entity.type
_entity.pdbx_description
1 polymer ?
#
loop_
_entity_poly.entity_id
_entity_poly.type
_entity_poly.pdbx_seq_one_letter_code
_entity_poly.pdbx_strand_id
1 'polypeptide(L)'
;MGRRKIEIEMVKDSNTRQVTFSKRRTGLFKKANELSILSGAEIAIVVFSPGNKPYSFGHPGVHVVAVKYLQQDPESSDSEGDPSSDASNMDELNLE
;
A
#
# COMPACT_ATOMS: atom_id res chain seq x y z
N MET A 1 3.53 14.40 31.94
CA MET A 1 4.03 15.26 30.84
C MET A 1 3.04 15.21 29.68
N GLY A 2 2.62 16.36 29.15
CA GLY A 2 1.71 16.46 28.01
C GLY A 2 2.36 16.08 26.67
N ARG A 3 1.58 16.17 25.58
CA ARG A 3 2.10 16.01 24.20
C ARG A 3 3.09 17.13 23.89
N ARG A 4 4.26 16.78 23.35
CA ARG A 4 5.27 17.71 22.85
C ARG A 4 5.63 17.35 21.42
N LYS A 5 5.99 18.35 20.61
CA LYS A 5 6.58 18.13 19.28
C LYS A 5 7.91 17.39 19.46
N ILE A 6 8.15 16.41 18.61
CA ILE A 6 9.41 15.65 18.55
C ILE A 6 9.85 15.56 17.09
N GLU A 7 11.15 15.36 16.87
CA GLU A 7 11.70 15.13 15.54
C GLU A 7 11.34 13.71 15.03
N ILE A 8 11.31 13.54 13.70
CA ILE A 8 11.08 12.24 13.06
C ILE A 8 12.44 11.55 12.88
N GLU A 9 12.99 11.10 14.00
CA GLU A 9 14.22 10.32 14.08
C GLU A 9 14.04 9.11 15.01
N MET A 10 15.07 8.26 15.11
CA MET A 10 15.04 7.13 16.01
C MET A 10 15.03 7.61 17.48
N VAL A 11 13.97 7.25 18.22
CA VAL A 11 13.89 7.51 19.66
C VAL A 11 15.04 6.78 20.38
N LYS A 12 15.94 7.54 20.99
CA LYS A 12 17.19 7.02 21.59
C LYS A 12 16.93 6.20 22.85
N ASP A 13 16.11 6.72 23.76
CA ASP A 13 15.73 6.03 25.00
C ASP A 13 14.86 4.80 24.71
N SER A 14 15.29 3.63 25.18
CA SER A 14 14.66 2.35 24.86
C SER A 14 13.23 2.24 25.43
N ASN A 15 13.02 2.69 26.66
CA ASN A 15 11.72 2.68 27.32
C ASN A 15 10.72 3.58 26.58
N THR A 16 11.14 4.81 26.27
CA THR A 16 10.35 5.77 25.49
C THR A 16 10.09 5.24 24.10
N ARG A 17 11.06 4.59 23.45
CA ARG A 17 10.89 3.96 22.13
C ARG A 17 9.85 2.85 22.18
N GLN A 18 9.86 1.99 23.19
CA GLN A 18 8.89 0.90 23.33
C GLN A 18 7.46 1.41 23.59
N VAL A 19 7.30 2.42 24.45
CA VAL A 19 6.00 3.07 24.70
C VAL A 19 5.52 3.80 23.44
N THR A 20 6.42 4.48 22.73
CA THR A 20 6.11 5.21 21.49
C THR A 20 5.69 4.25 20.39
N PHE A 21 6.42 3.16 20.18
CA PHE A 21 6.05 2.09 19.25
C PHE A 21 4.64 1.57 19.56
N SER A 22 4.37 1.24 20.83
CA SER A 22 3.07 0.68 21.23
C SER A 22 1.92 1.66 20.95
N LYS A 23 2.09 2.94 21.29
CA LYS A 23 1.06 3.98 21.08
C LYS A 23 0.87 4.30 19.59
N ARG A 24 1.96 4.47 18.83
CA ARG A 24 1.91 4.79 17.39
C ARG A 24 1.34 3.65 16.58
N ARG A 25 1.75 2.40 16.86
CA ARG A 25 1.18 1.21 16.22
C ARG A 25 -0.33 1.14 16.43
N THR A 26 -0.80 1.31 17.66
CA THR A 26 -2.25 1.31 17.94
C THR A 26 -2.97 2.45 17.20
N GLY A 27 -2.39 3.65 17.17
CA GLY A 27 -2.96 4.77 16.41
C GLY A 27 -3.02 4.50 14.89
N LEU A 28 -1.94 3.93 14.34
CA LEU A 28 -1.86 3.53 12.93
C LEU A 28 -2.94 2.50 12.58
N PHE A 29 -3.09 1.45 13.39
CA PHE A 29 -4.10 0.41 13.16
C PHE A 29 -5.52 0.96 13.21
N LYS A 30 -5.81 1.89 14.13
CA LYS A 30 -7.11 2.57 14.19
C LYS A 30 -7.38 3.37 12.92
N LYS A 31 -6.40 4.13 12.44
CA LYS A 31 -6.54 4.91 11.19
C LYS A 31 -6.67 4.04 9.95
N ALA A 32 -5.93 2.93 9.89
CA ALA A 32 -6.08 1.95 8.82
C ALA A 32 -7.49 1.35 8.81
N ASN A 33 -8.04 1.00 9.97
CA ASN A 33 -9.41 0.50 10.09
C ASN A 33 -10.47 1.54 9.69
N GLU A 34 -10.33 2.79 10.14
CA GLU A 34 -11.21 3.88 9.71
C GLU A 34 -11.17 4.03 8.18
N LEU A 35 -9.99 4.05 7.57
CA LEU A 35 -9.82 4.17 6.14
C LEU A 35 -10.45 3.00 5.37
N SER A 36 -10.22 1.76 5.82
CA SER A 36 -10.77 0.57 5.15
C SER A 36 -12.30 0.57 5.17
N ILE A 37 -12.91 0.98 6.29
CA ILE A 37 -14.37 1.09 6.41
C ILE A 37 -14.92 2.21 5.53
N LEU A 38 -14.29 3.40 5.55
CA LEU A 38 -14.81 4.58 4.85
C LEU A 38 -14.68 4.50 3.34
N SER A 39 -13.63 3.85 2.84
CA SER A 39 -13.30 3.82 1.41
C SER A 39 -13.42 2.45 0.76
N GLY A 40 -13.68 1.39 1.54
CA GLY A 40 -13.61 0.01 1.05
C GLY A 40 -12.19 -0.43 0.70
N ALA A 41 -11.16 0.32 1.10
CA ALA A 41 -9.78 -0.02 0.79
C ALA A 41 -9.35 -1.32 1.47
N GLU A 42 -8.75 -2.21 0.68
CA GLU A 42 -8.05 -3.39 1.19
C GLU A 42 -6.67 -2.97 1.71
N ILE A 43 -6.37 -3.29 2.98
CA ILE A 43 -5.17 -2.81 3.66
C ILE A 43 -4.51 -3.97 4.41
N ALA A 44 -3.19 -4.10 4.29
CA ALA A 44 -2.37 -4.93 5.17
C ALA A 44 -1.19 -4.12 5.72
N ILE A 45 -0.94 -4.25 7.03
CA ILE A 45 0.17 -3.61 7.73
C ILE A 45 0.86 -4.68 8.56
N VAL A 46 2.18 -4.79 8.42
CA VAL A 46 3.04 -5.65 9.24
C VAL A 46 4.15 -4.80 9.85
N VAL A 47 4.33 -4.87 11.16
CA VAL A 47 5.40 -4.16 11.88
C VAL A 47 6.05 -5.08 12.91
N PHE A 48 7.37 -4.98 13.04
CA PHE A 48 8.13 -5.66 14.09
C PHE A 48 8.47 -4.67 15.19
N SER A 49 8.29 -5.09 16.45
CA SER A 49 8.76 -4.29 17.58
C SER A 49 10.29 -4.28 17.65
N PRO A 50 10.89 -3.40 18.46
CA PRO A 50 12.33 -3.46 18.74
C PRO A 50 12.80 -4.81 19.30
N GLY A 51 11.90 -5.62 19.87
CA GLY A 51 12.18 -6.98 20.33
C GLY A 51 11.85 -8.06 19.30
N ASN A 52 11.80 -7.71 18.01
CA ASN A 52 11.47 -8.60 16.89
C ASN A 52 10.12 -9.34 16.99
N LYS A 53 9.18 -8.80 17.79
CA LYS A 53 7.83 -9.38 17.87
C LYS A 53 6.96 -8.81 16.75
N PRO A 54 6.34 -9.65 15.91
CA PRO A 54 5.45 -9.19 14.84
C PRO A 54 4.11 -8.71 15.40
N TYR A 55 3.55 -7.69 14.73
CA TYR A 55 2.19 -7.21 14.89
C TYR A 55 1.63 -6.87 13.52
N SER A 56 0.35 -7.14 13.31
CA SER A 56 -0.28 -6.88 12.02
C SER A 56 -1.71 -6.38 12.15
N PHE A 57 -2.14 -5.65 11.14
CA PHE A 57 -3.52 -5.28 10.88
C PHE A 57 -3.84 -5.64 9.44
N GLY A 58 -5.04 -6.18 9.18
CA GLY A 58 -5.46 -6.50 7.83
C GLY A 58 -6.97 -6.38 7.68
N HIS A 59 -7.40 -5.83 6.54
CA HIS A 59 -8.79 -5.80 6.10
C HIS A 59 -8.84 -6.12 4.59
N PRO A 60 -9.53 -7.19 4.16
CA PRO A 60 -10.29 -8.16 4.96
C PRO A 60 -9.41 -9.11 5.81
N GLY A 61 -8.12 -9.18 5.51
CA GLY A 61 -7.16 -9.96 6.29
C GLY A 61 -5.76 -9.84 5.70
N VAL A 62 -4.72 -9.94 6.53
CA VAL A 62 -3.32 -9.72 6.11
C VAL A 62 -2.92 -10.68 4.98
N HIS A 63 -3.24 -11.97 5.15
CA HIS A 63 -2.92 -13.00 4.17
C HIS A 63 -3.65 -12.77 2.83
N VAL A 64 -4.93 -12.39 2.87
CA VAL A 64 -5.74 -12.16 1.66
C VAL A 64 -5.14 -11.03 0.82
N VAL A 65 -4.83 -9.90 1.46
CA VAL A 65 -4.22 -8.75 0.79
C VAL A 65 -2.81 -9.08 0.31
N ALA A 66 -2.03 -9.81 1.10
CA ALA A 66 -0.67 -10.22 0.72
C ALA A 66 -0.67 -11.15 -0.51
N VAL A 67 -1.56 -12.15 -0.55
CA VAL A 67 -1.69 -13.05 -1.70
C VAL A 67 -2.08 -12.27 -2.96
N LYS A 68 -3.08 -11.39 -2.86
CA LYS A 68 -3.52 -10.55 -3.98
C LYS A 68 -2.39 -9.66 -4.51
N TYR A 69 -1.59 -9.07 -3.61
CA TYR A 69 -0.44 -8.25 -3.98
C TYR A 69 0.66 -9.06 -4.68
N LEU A 70 0.96 -10.26 -4.17
CA LEU A 70 2.00 -11.14 -4.74
C LEU A 70 1.57 -11.79 -6.08
N GLN A 71 0.27 -11.88 -6.34
CA GLN A 71 -0.31 -12.38 -7.59
C GLN A 71 -0.47 -11.28 -8.66
N GLN A 72 -0.20 -10.02 -8.34
CA GLN A 72 -0.11 -8.99 -9.36
C GLN A 72 1.20 -9.19 -10.13
N ASP A 73 1.09 -9.80 -11.31
CA ASP A 73 2.19 -9.80 -12.28
C ASP A 73 2.59 -8.35 -12.59
N PRO A 74 3.90 -8.03 -12.66
CA PRO A 74 4.37 -6.70 -13.03
C PRO A 74 4.21 -6.46 -14.55
N GLU A 75 2.98 -6.49 -15.07
CA GLU A 75 2.69 -6.14 -16.46
C GLU A 75 1.78 -4.92 -16.55
N SER A 76 2.42 -3.75 -16.68
CA SER A 76 2.04 -2.60 -17.55
C SER A 76 2.69 -1.30 -17.05
N SER A 77 4.02 -1.28 -16.96
CA SER A 77 4.78 -0.05 -17.18
C SER A 77 5.56 -0.24 -18.46
N ASP A 78 4.97 0.16 -19.59
CA ASP A 78 5.64 0.70 -20.79
C ASP A 78 4.73 0.53 -22.01
N SER A 79 3.93 1.55 -22.32
CA SER A 79 3.74 2.09 -23.68
C SER A 79 2.65 3.18 -23.69
N GLU A 80 2.99 4.38 -23.21
CA GLU A 80 2.44 5.60 -23.83
C GLU A 80 3.41 5.99 -24.94
N GLY A 81 2.98 5.87 -26.20
CA GLY A 81 3.79 6.13 -27.37
C GLY A 81 3.03 6.00 -28.69
N ASP A 82 2.15 6.98 -28.92
CA ASP A 82 1.71 7.50 -30.23
C ASP A 82 0.69 6.71 -31.10
N PRO A 83 -0.53 7.25 -31.32
CA PRO A 83 -1.38 6.92 -32.45
C PRO A 83 -1.17 7.94 -33.58
N SER A 84 -0.15 7.76 -34.42
CA SER A 84 -0.02 8.54 -35.67
C SER A 84 -0.26 7.67 -36.90
N SER A 85 -1.47 7.83 -37.43
CA SER A 85 -1.87 7.78 -38.85
C SER A 85 -1.27 6.71 -39.76
N ASP A 86 -2.06 5.67 -40.05
CA ASP A 86 -1.99 5.02 -41.36
C ASP A 86 -3.33 5.20 -42.09
N ALA A 87 -3.34 6.21 -42.95
CA ALA A 87 -4.42 6.46 -43.89
C ALA A 87 -4.03 5.83 -45.23
N SER A 88 -4.41 4.58 -45.43
CA SER A 88 -4.49 3.99 -46.76
C SER A 88 -5.84 3.29 -46.91
N ASN A 89 -6.79 4.06 -47.44
CA ASN A 89 -8.01 3.58 -48.08
C ASN A 89 -7.66 2.45 -49.06
N MET A 90 -8.36 1.32 -48.96
CA MET A 90 -8.47 0.39 -50.08
C MET A 90 -9.93 -0.04 -50.19
N ASP A 91 -10.73 0.86 -50.76
CA ASP A 91 -11.98 0.50 -51.38
C ASP A 91 -11.70 -0.20 -52.72
N GLU A 92 -12.41 -1.31 -52.91
CA GLU A 92 -12.87 -1.85 -54.19
C GLU A 92 -11.87 -2.62 -55.07
N LEU A 93 -12.14 -3.91 -55.30
CA LEU A 93 -12.64 -4.43 -56.59
C LEU A 93 -12.89 -5.96 -56.53
N ASN A 94 -14.03 -6.34 -57.11
CA ASN A 94 -14.56 -7.70 -57.35
C ASN A 94 -13.73 -8.55 -58.34
N LEU A 95 -14.13 -9.84 -58.44
CA LEU A 95 -13.80 -10.93 -59.41
C LEU A 95 -12.61 -11.81 -58.99
N GLU A 96 -12.69 -13.14 -58.85
CA GLU A 96 -13.65 -14.20 -59.25
C GLU A 96 -13.93 -15.18 -58.10
#